data_AF-A0A923XYW0-F1
#
_entry.id   AF-A0A923XYW0-F1
#
_cell.length_a   1.000
_cell.length_b   1.000
_cell.length_c   1.000
_cell.angle_alpha   90.00
_cell.angle_beta   90.00
_cell.angle_gamma   90.00
#
_symmetry.space_group_name_H-M   'P 1'
#
loop_
_entity.id
_entity.type
_entity.pdbx_description
1 polymer ?
#
loop_
_entity_poly.entity_id
_entity_poly.type
_entity_poly.pdbx_seq_one_letter_code
_entity_poly.pdbx_strand_id
1 'polypeptide(L)'
;MPNSPMTAGIVSHRLDPEAVAANFADIAPIFDPHEALVAADRCYFCYDAPCMTACPTSIDIPLFIRQIATGTPEAAARTIFAQNIMGGMCARVCPTETLCEEVCVREVA
;
A
#
# COMPACT_ATOMS: atom_id res chain seq x y z
N MET A 1 -4.10 -21.81 -35.68
CA MET A 1 -2.76 -21.96 -35.08
C MET A 1 -2.72 -21.04 -33.88
N PRO A 2 -2.42 -21.52 -32.66
CA PRO A 2 -2.23 -20.60 -31.53
C PRO A 2 -1.00 -19.74 -31.81
N ASN A 3 -1.12 -18.43 -31.62
CA ASN A 3 0.03 -17.53 -31.65
C ASN A 3 0.93 -17.86 -30.45
N SER A 4 2.22 -17.58 -30.57
CA SER A 4 3.18 -17.74 -29.48
C SER A 4 3.66 -16.37 -29.00
N PRO A 5 4.34 -16.30 -27.84
CA PRO A 5 4.97 -15.07 -27.37
C PRO A 5 5.95 -14.45 -28.39
N MET A 6 6.49 -15.26 -29.30
CA MET A 6 7.49 -14.87 -30.30
C MET A 6 6.89 -14.58 -31.69
N THR A 7 5.56 -14.65 -31.86
CA THR A 7 4.91 -14.34 -33.15
C THR A 7 5.13 -12.87 -33.51
N ALA A 8 5.71 -12.58 -34.68
CA ALA A 8 5.99 -11.21 -35.14
C ALA A 8 4.72 -10.36 -35.34
N GLY A 9 4.87 -9.03 -35.35
CA GLY A 9 3.78 -8.07 -35.64
C GLY A 9 2.96 -7.64 -34.41
N ILE A 10 1.69 -7.27 -34.61
CA ILE A 10 0.70 -7.06 -33.53
C ILE A 10 -0.37 -8.12 -33.73
N VAL A 11 -0.42 -9.11 -32.85
CA VAL A 11 -1.38 -10.24 -32.92
C VAL A 11 -1.96 -10.51 -31.54
N SER A 12 -3.24 -10.90 -31.50
CA SER A 12 -3.93 -11.30 -30.28
C SER A 12 -3.51 -12.71 -29.82
N HIS A 13 -3.83 -13.07 -28.57
CA HIS A 13 -3.63 -14.41 -28.00
C HIS A 13 -2.18 -14.94 -28.05
N ARG A 14 -1.20 -14.08 -27.77
CA ARG A 14 0.21 -14.49 -27.60
C ARG A 14 0.48 -15.26 -26.31
N LEU A 15 -0.36 -15.03 -25.32
CA LEU A 15 -0.38 -15.69 -24.03
C LEU A 15 -1.76 -16.31 -23.86
N ASP A 16 -1.81 -17.47 -23.23
CA ASP A 16 -3.07 -17.99 -22.73
C ASP A 16 -3.60 -17.10 -21.57
N PRO A 17 -4.89 -17.20 -21.24
CA PRO A 17 -5.48 -16.38 -20.18
C PRO A 17 -4.81 -16.53 -18.81
N GLU A 18 -4.23 -17.70 -18.49
CA GLU A 18 -3.59 -17.96 -17.21
C GLU A 18 -2.24 -17.24 -17.11
N ALA A 19 -1.45 -17.28 -18.17
CA ALA A 19 -0.21 -16.52 -18.28
C ALA A 19 -0.45 -15.01 -18.26
N VAL A 20 -1.56 -14.51 -18.84
CA VAL A 20 -1.95 -13.10 -18.70
C VAL A 20 -2.29 -12.79 -17.24
N ALA A 21 -3.12 -13.61 -16.58
CA ALA A 21 -3.48 -13.38 -15.19
C ALA A 21 -2.25 -13.37 -14.26
N ALA A 22 -1.30 -14.28 -14.46
CA ALA A 22 -0.06 -14.32 -13.70
C ALA A 22 0.84 -13.08 -13.95
N ASN A 23 0.96 -12.64 -15.21
CA ASN A 23 1.80 -11.50 -15.56
C ASN A 23 1.22 -10.14 -15.16
N PHE A 24 -0.10 -10.05 -14.96
CA PHE A 24 -0.80 -8.86 -14.46
C PHE A 24 -1.18 -8.97 -12.99
N ALA A 25 -0.66 -9.97 -12.28
CA ALA A 25 -0.78 -10.05 -10.83
C ALA A 25 -0.02 -8.89 -10.17
N ASP A 26 -0.46 -8.54 -8.96
CA ASP A 26 0.14 -7.47 -8.19
C ASP A 26 1.57 -7.82 -7.75
N ILE A 27 2.52 -6.93 -8.02
CA ILE A 27 3.92 -7.12 -7.60
C ILE A 27 4.09 -7.01 -6.08
N ALA A 28 3.22 -6.25 -5.42
CA ALA A 28 3.20 -6.04 -3.99
C ALA A 28 1.79 -6.42 -3.46
N PRO A 29 1.51 -7.71 -3.26
CA PRO A 29 0.21 -8.15 -2.76
C PRO A 29 -0.09 -7.54 -1.38
N ILE A 30 -1.37 -7.51 -1.01
CA ILE A 30 -1.78 -7.03 0.32
C ILE A 30 -1.17 -7.90 1.42
N PHE A 31 -0.88 -7.29 2.57
CA PHE A 31 -0.47 -8.04 3.74
C PHE A 31 -1.55 -9.02 4.19
N ASP A 32 -1.09 -10.19 4.65
CA ASP A 32 -1.93 -11.05 5.46
C ASP A 32 -2.27 -10.36 6.80
N PRO A 33 -3.38 -10.72 7.45
CA PRO A 33 -3.79 -10.09 8.71
C PRO A 33 -2.71 -10.11 9.80
N HIS A 34 -1.91 -11.19 9.86
CA HIS A 34 -0.81 -11.27 10.83
C HIS A 34 0.36 -10.35 10.46
N GLU A 35 0.74 -10.28 9.18
CA GLU A 35 1.80 -9.39 8.70
C GLU A 35 1.45 -7.93 8.95
N ALA A 36 0.19 -7.54 8.72
CA ALA A 36 -0.30 -6.20 9.01
C ALA A 36 -0.18 -5.83 10.49
N LEU A 37 -0.48 -6.77 11.40
CA LEU A 37 -0.30 -6.55 12.85
C LEU A 37 1.17 -6.40 13.22
N VAL A 38 2.05 -7.25 12.69
CA VAL A 38 3.50 -7.18 12.93
C VAL A 38 4.09 -5.87 12.39
N ALA A 39 3.64 -5.42 11.22
CA ALA A 39 4.06 -4.14 10.66
C ALA A 39 3.58 -2.96 11.53
N ALA A 40 2.33 -3.01 12.00
CA ALA A 40 1.74 -1.96 12.83
C ALA A 40 2.42 -1.83 14.21
N ASP A 41 2.87 -2.93 14.80
CA ASP A 41 3.56 -2.98 16.09
C ASP A 41 4.90 -2.20 16.10
N ARG A 42 5.50 -1.98 14.92
CA ARG A 42 6.76 -1.24 14.78
C ARG A 42 6.60 0.28 14.93
N CYS A 43 5.37 0.80 14.98
CA CYS A 43 5.12 2.24 15.09
C CYS A 43 5.38 2.73 16.52
N TYR A 44 6.13 3.83 16.66
CA TYR A 44 6.39 4.44 17.98
C TYR A 44 5.27 5.34 18.50
N PHE A 45 4.20 5.54 17.71
CA PHE A 45 3.09 6.43 18.06
C PHE A 45 3.54 7.81 18.54
N CYS A 46 4.41 8.43 17.75
CA CYS A 46 5.00 9.75 18.05
C CYS A 46 3.90 10.79 18.34
N TYR A 47 4.12 11.64 19.35
CA TYR A 47 3.21 12.74 19.68
C TYR A 47 3.15 13.78 18.55
N ASP A 48 4.31 14.30 18.15
CA ASP A 48 4.47 15.19 16.99
C ASP A 48 4.93 14.36 15.79
N ALA A 49 4.02 13.57 15.22
CA ALA A 49 4.35 12.59 14.18
C ALA A 49 4.78 13.27 12.86
N PRO A 50 6.08 13.23 12.48
CA PRO A 50 6.55 13.90 11.26
C PRO A 50 5.92 13.31 9.98
N CYS A 51 5.59 12.01 10.00
CA CYS A 51 4.94 11.33 8.89
C CYS A 51 3.56 11.91 8.56
N MET A 52 2.84 12.50 9.53
CA MET A 52 1.58 13.21 9.28
C MET A 52 1.83 14.53 8.53
N THR A 53 2.86 15.27 8.92
CA THR A 53 3.23 16.55 8.28
C THR A 53 3.70 16.36 6.84
N ALA A 54 4.43 15.28 6.55
CA ALA A 54 4.86 14.97 5.19
C ALA A 54 3.76 14.42 4.29
N CYS A 55 2.66 13.90 4.85
CA CYS A 55 1.54 13.44 4.06
C CYS A 55 0.72 14.63 3.52
N PRO A 56 0.50 14.77 2.19
CA PRO A 56 -0.23 15.91 1.63
C PRO A 56 -1.68 16.08 2.10
N THR A 57 -2.31 15.00 2.58
CA THR A 57 -3.66 15.00 3.14
C THR A 57 -3.69 15.04 4.67
N SER A 58 -2.51 15.09 5.30
CA SER A 58 -2.33 15.12 6.75
C SER A 58 -3.08 14.00 7.49
N ILE A 59 -3.18 12.82 6.87
CA ILE A 59 -3.87 11.68 7.46
C ILE A 59 -3.25 11.32 8.81
N ASP A 60 -4.07 10.91 9.78
CA ASP A 60 -3.60 10.50 11.11
C ASP A 60 -2.99 9.09 11.07
N ILE A 61 -1.72 9.03 10.64
CA ILE A 61 -0.93 7.81 10.49
C ILE A 61 -0.81 7.04 11.81
N PRO A 62 -0.39 7.65 12.94
CA PRO A 62 -0.32 6.95 14.21
C PRO A 62 -1.66 6.35 14.65
N LEU A 63 -2.78 7.06 14.44
CA LEU A 63 -4.10 6.59 14.83
C LEU A 63 -4.55 5.38 14.00
N PHE A 64 -4.51 5.45 12.67
CA PHE A 64 -4.98 4.31 11.87
C PHE A 64 -4.06 3.10 12.04
N ILE A 65 -2.74 3.29 12.24
CA ILE A 65 -1.83 2.19 12.55
C ILE A 65 -2.18 1.56 13.90
N ARG A 66 -2.51 2.37 14.91
CA ARG A 66 -2.94 1.86 16.22
C ARG A 66 -4.22 1.04 16.09
N GLN A 67 -5.17 1.50 15.30
CA GLN A 67 -6.43 0.81 15.05
C GLN A 67 -6.20 -0.55 14.35
N ILE A 68 -5.21 -0.64 13.46
CA ILE A 68 -4.77 -1.93 12.89
C ILE A 68 -4.16 -2.81 13.99
N ALA A 69 -3.20 -2.29 14.76
CA ALA A 69 -2.52 -3.02 15.83
C ALA A 69 -3.48 -3.58 16.90
N THR A 70 -4.60 -2.90 17.17
CA THR A 70 -5.63 -3.34 18.13
C THR A 70 -6.72 -4.22 17.52
N GLY A 71 -6.58 -4.64 16.26
CA GLY A 71 -7.53 -5.54 15.59
C GLY A 71 -8.82 -4.84 15.15
N THR A 72 -8.78 -3.54 14.88
CA THR A 72 -9.94 -2.73 14.43
C THR A 72 -9.72 -2.11 13.03
N PRO A 73 -9.47 -2.91 11.98
CA PRO A 73 -9.14 -2.40 10.64
C PRO A 73 -10.26 -1.58 9.98
N GLU A 74 -11.54 -1.82 10.33
CA GLU A 74 -12.64 -0.98 9.84
C GLU A 74 -12.57 0.45 10.40
N ALA A 75 -12.16 0.60 11.66
CA ALA A 75 -11.94 1.92 12.24
C ALA A 75 -10.76 2.62 11.56
N ALA A 76 -9.67 1.88 11.28
CA ALA A 76 -8.54 2.38 10.49
C ALA A 76 -8.97 2.88 9.12
N ALA A 77 -9.79 2.11 8.40
CA ALA A 77 -10.32 2.51 7.11
C ALA A 77 -11.15 3.81 7.21
N ARG A 78 -12.01 3.94 8.23
CA ARG A 78 -12.79 5.17 8.47
C ARG A 78 -11.90 6.38 8.73
N THR A 79 -10.85 6.22 9.54
CA THR A 79 -9.86 7.26 9.81
C THR A 79 -9.16 7.70 8.52
N ILE A 80 -8.68 6.74 7.70
CA ILE A 80 -8.04 7.04 6.41
C ILE A 80 -9.02 7.78 5.50
N PHE A 81 -10.23 7.27 5.31
CA PHE A 81 -11.20 7.84 4.37
C PHE A 81 -11.77 9.19 4.79
N ALA A 82 -11.74 9.52 6.09
CA ALA A 82 -12.14 10.84 6.56
C ALA A 82 -11.23 11.97 6.02
N GLN A 83 -9.96 11.67 5.74
CA GLN A 83 -8.96 12.64 5.28
C GLN A 83 -8.48 12.37 3.84
N ASN A 84 -8.56 11.12 3.39
CA ASN A 84 -8.16 10.68 2.06
C ASN A 84 -9.16 9.67 1.48
N ILE A 85 -10.12 10.17 0.70
CA ILE A 85 -11.13 9.35 0.00
C ILE A 85 -10.52 8.34 -1.00
N MET A 86 -9.28 8.55 -1.44
CA MET A 86 -8.55 7.67 -2.35
C MET A 86 -7.48 6.86 -1.61
N GLY A 87 -7.66 6.58 -0.31
CA GLY A 87 -6.69 5.88 0.53
C GLY A 87 -6.14 4.59 -0.09
N GLY A 88 -6.99 3.79 -0.75
CA GLY A 88 -6.57 2.57 -1.43
C GLY A 88 -5.64 2.81 -2.63
N MET A 89 -5.87 3.86 -3.43
CA MET A 89 -4.96 4.22 -4.52
C MET A 89 -3.67 4.80 -3.97
N CYS A 90 -3.75 5.73 -3.02
CA CYS A 90 -2.56 6.34 -2.40
C CYS A 90 -1.65 5.30 -1.78
N ALA A 91 -2.19 4.26 -1.13
CA ALA A 91 -1.38 3.16 -0.59
C ALA A 91 -0.54 2.40 -1.64
N ARG A 92 -0.85 2.55 -2.93
CA ARG A 92 -0.15 1.86 -4.03
C ARG A 92 0.75 2.77 -4.87
N VAL A 93 0.36 4.03 -5.04
CA VAL A 93 1.04 4.94 -5.98
C VAL A 93 1.70 6.15 -5.31
N CYS A 94 1.48 6.34 -4.00
CA CYS A 94 2.14 7.42 -3.27
C CYS A 94 3.64 7.10 -3.17
N PRO A 95 4.54 8.03 -3.52
CA PRO A 95 5.97 7.85 -3.38
C PRO A 95 6.38 8.04 -1.91
N THR A 96 6.03 7.06 -1.06
CA THR A 96 6.18 7.12 0.40
C THR A 96 7.65 7.31 0.81
N GLU A 97 8.58 6.79 0.02
CA GLU A 97 10.03 6.92 0.16
C GLU A 97 10.54 8.37 0.02
N THR A 98 9.71 9.27 -0.49
CA THR A 98 9.97 10.73 -0.56
C THR A 98 8.96 11.56 0.25
N LEU A 99 8.15 10.89 1.07
CA LEU A 99 7.05 11.51 1.83
C LEU A 99 7.01 10.94 3.25
N CYS A 100 5.93 10.24 3.61
CA CYS A 100 5.67 9.85 5.00
C CYS A 100 6.67 8.82 5.56
N GLU A 101 7.27 7.97 4.72
CA GLU A 101 8.31 7.04 5.16
C GLU A 101 9.67 7.72 5.27
N GLU A 102 9.99 8.66 4.36
CA GLU A 102 11.26 9.43 4.40
C GLU A 102 11.50 10.10 5.76
N VAL A 103 10.44 10.67 6.32
CA VAL A 103 10.51 11.42 7.59
C VAL A 103 10.14 10.58 8.81
N CYS A 104 9.91 9.27 8.65
CA CYS A 104 9.53 8.40 9.75
C CYS A 104 10.68 8.28 10.75
N VAL A 105 10.41 8.55 12.04
CA VAL A 105 11.43 8.47 13.12
C VAL A 105 12.15 7.13 13.15
N ARG A 106 11.47 6.03 12.78
CA ARG A 106 12.08 4.69 12.73
C ARG A 106 13.08 4.51 11.58
N GLU A 107 12.94 5.24 10.49
CA GLU A 107 13.82 5.13 9.31
C GLU A 107 15.05 6.06 9.41
N VAL A 108 14.95 7.12 10.23
CA VAL A 108 16.01 8.11 10.44
C VAL A 108 16.93 7.77 11.63
N ALA A 109 16.44 6.97 12.59
CA ALA A 109 17.13 6.65 13.85
C ALA A 109 18.18 5.54 13.74
#